data_AF-A0A3D5ZJT3-F1
#
_entry.id   AF-A0A3D5ZJT3-F1
#
_cell.length_a   1.000
_cell.length_b   1.000
_cell.length_c   1.000
_cell.angle_alpha   90.00
_cell.angle_beta   90.00
_cell.angle_gamma   90.00
#
_symmetry.space_group_name_H-M   'P 1'
#
loop_
_entity.id
_entity.type
_entity.pdbx_description
1 polymer ?
#
loop_
_entity_poly.entity_id
_entity_poly.type
_entity_poly.pdbx_seq_one_letter_code
_entity_poly.pdbx_strand_id
1 'polypeptide(L)'
;MVEQNSLWPRQLMTLKIQRLFNPETKALILSDHGHNPWNELVKAHAQQQGITPSTAEAIISVRGKDKYVVMSFEQYSHLRICELEAAIHETRKDLAEGRFVSESPADHLRRIEAT
;
A
#
# COMPACT_ATOMS: atom_id res chain seq x y z
N MET A 1 -15.53 -10.74 -29.49
CA MET A 1 -15.62 -9.35 -28.99
C MET A 1 -15.10 -9.31 -27.57
N VAL A 2 -13.78 -9.14 -27.42
CA VAL A 2 -13.13 -9.00 -26.10
C VAL A 2 -12.19 -7.82 -26.24
N GLU A 3 -12.67 -6.62 -25.96
CA GLU A 3 -11.80 -5.47 -25.79
C GLU A 3 -12.57 -4.41 -25.00
N GLN A 4 -11.89 -3.80 -24.03
CA GLN A 4 -12.38 -2.93 -22.95
C GLN A 4 -12.58 -3.59 -21.58
N ASN A 5 -11.51 -4.14 -20.96
CA ASN A 5 -11.44 -4.21 -19.48
C ASN A 5 -10.02 -4.31 -18.86
N SER A 6 -8.94 -3.95 -19.56
CA SER A 6 -7.57 -4.28 -19.11
C SER A 6 -6.81 -3.15 -18.38
N LEU A 7 -7.40 -1.96 -18.27
CA LEU A 7 -6.80 -0.80 -17.58
C LEU A 7 -7.55 -0.37 -16.32
N TRP A 8 -8.77 -0.87 -16.09
CA TRP A 8 -9.66 -0.40 -15.03
C TRP A 8 -9.41 -0.93 -13.60
N PRO A 9 -8.49 -1.88 -13.35
CA PRO A 9 -8.01 -2.14 -11.99
C PRO A 9 -6.68 -1.44 -11.64
N ARG A 10 -5.77 -1.19 -12.60
CA ARG A 10 -4.39 -0.79 -12.28
C ARG A 10 -4.29 0.62 -11.72
N GLN A 11 -4.92 1.60 -12.35
CA GLN A 11 -4.79 2.99 -11.92
C GLN A 11 -5.44 3.24 -10.56
N LEU A 12 -6.61 2.64 -10.30
CA LEU A 12 -7.29 2.75 -9.00
C LEU A 12 -6.55 1.98 -7.90
N MET A 13 -5.98 0.81 -8.21
CA MET A 13 -5.21 0.03 -7.25
C MET A 13 -3.87 0.72 -6.92
N THR A 14 -3.17 1.27 -7.92
CA THR A 14 -1.97 2.09 -7.72
C THR A 14 -2.27 3.32 -6.88
N LEU A 15 -3.37 4.05 -7.13
CA LEU A 15 -3.74 5.21 -6.33
C LEU A 15 -4.09 4.84 -4.87
N LYS A 16 -4.77 3.71 -4.65
CA LYS A 16 -5.07 3.21 -3.30
C LYS A 16 -3.80 2.80 -2.54
N ILE A 17 -2.91 2.07 -3.19
CA ILE A 17 -1.60 1.67 -2.62
C ILE A 17 -0.75 2.93 -2.33
N GLN A 18 -0.66 3.86 -3.27
CA GLN A 18 0.07 5.12 -3.08
C GLN A 18 -0.46 5.94 -1.90
N ARG A 19 -1.77 5.89 -1.62
CA ARG A 19 -2.37 6.59 -0.47
C ARG A 19 -2.02 5.93 0.87
N LEU A 20 -1.82 4.61 0.89
CA LEU A 20 -1.36 3.86 2.08
C LEU A 20 0.13 4.08 2.38
N PHE A 21 0.94 4.33 1.35
CA PHE A 21 2.38 4.63 1.48
C PHE A 21 2.71 6.12 1.33
N ASN A 22 1.69 6.99 1.34
CA ASN A 22 1.89 8.42 1.40
C ASN A 22 2.56 8.76 2.74
N PRO A 23 3.72 9.46 2.76
CA PRO A 23 4.42 9.79 4.00
C PRO A 23 3.58 10.59 5.00
N GLU A 24 2.55 11.29 4.53
CA GLU A 24 1.62 12.07 5.36
C GLU A 24 0.48 11.24 5.98
N THR A 25 0.26 10.01 5.50
CA THR A 25 -0.81 9.10 5.93
C THR A 25 -0.21 7.89 6.63
N LYS A 26 -0.61 7.63 7.88
CA LYS A 26 -0.13 6.46 8.63
C LYS A 26 -1.17 5.34 8.61
N ALA A 27 -0.79 4.15 8.17
CA ALA A 27 -1.64 2.97 8.32
C ALA A 27 -1.67 2.49 9.78
N LEU A 28 -2.86 2.25 10.31
CA LEU A 28 -3.09 1.59 11.60
C LEU A 28 -3.70 0.22 11.33
N ILE A 29 -2.95 -0.83 11.63
CA ILE A 29 -3.37 -2.21 11.38
C ILE A 29 -3.97 -2.78 12.67
N LEU A 30 -5.23 -3.20 12.60
CA LEU A 30 -5.86 -3.92 13.70
C LEU A 30 -5.40 -5.38 13.65
N SER A 31 -4.48 -5.75 14.53
CA SER A 31 -4.12 -7.14 14.78
C SER A 31 -4.77 -7.62 16.09
N ASP A 32 -5.24 -8.86 16.11
CA ASP A 32 -5.81 -9.49 17.32
C ASP A 32 -4.74 -10.06 18.27
N HIS A 33 -3.49 -9.61 18.15
CA HIS A 33 -2.41 -10.09 18.99
C HIS A 33 -2.38 -9.37 20.34
N GLY A 34 -2.99 -10.01 21.34
CA GLY A 34 -2.90 -9.62 22.76
C GLY A 34 -3.91 -8.55 23.19
N HIS A 35 -4.30 -8.60 24.47
CA HIS A 35 -5.22 -7.62 25.06
C HIS A 35 -4.50 -6.27 25.22
N ASN A 36 -4.66 -5.39 24.23
CA ASN A 36 -4.19 -4.02 24.26
C ASN A 36 -5.40 -3.07 24.37
N PRO A 37 -5.52 -2.25 25.43
CA PRO A 37 -6.65 -1.35 25.62
C PRO A 37 -6.79 -0.30 24.50
N TRP A 38 -5.70 0.00 23.78
CA TRP A 38 -5.75 0.87 22.61
C TRP A 38 -6.43 0.22 21.40
N ASN A 39 -6.35 -1.11 21.25
CA ASN A 39 -6.99 -1.81 20.14
C ASN A 39 -8.51 -1.71 20.26
N GLU A 40 -9.06 -1.81 21.47
CA GLU A 40 -10.51 -1.71 21.71
C GLU A 40 -11.04 -0.29 21.44
N LEU A 41 -10.28 0.76 21.75
CA LEU A 41 -10.64 2.13 21.39
C LEU A 41 -10.64 2.37 19.88
N VAL A 42 -9.63 1.83 19.18
CA VAL A 42 -9.57 1.96 17.71
C VAL A 42 -10.68 1.13 17.06
N LYS A 43 -10.98 -0.08 17.55
CA LYS A 43 -12.11 -0.90 17.10
C LYS A 43 -13.45 -0.18 17.33
N ALA A 44 -13.66 0.40 18.51
CA ALA A 44 -14.89 1.14 18.82
C ALA A 44 -15.05 2.39 17.95
N HIS A 45 -13.99 3.18 17.77
CA HIS A 45 -14.02 4.32 16.85
C HIS A 45 -14.25 3.86 15.42
N ALA A 46 -13.63 2.76 15.01
CA ALA A 46 -13.80 2.22 13.70
C ALA A 46 -15.26 1.82 13.43
N GLN A 47 -15.89 1.18 14.40
CA GLN A 47 -17.30 0.81 14.35
C GLN A 47 -18.24 2.04 14.33
N GLN A 48 -17.90 3.13 15.05
CA GLN A 48 -18.62 4.42 14.93
C GLN A 48 -18.54 5.02 13.52
N GLN A 49 -17.42 4.82 12.82
CA GLN A 49 -17.26 5.24 11.42
C GLN A 49 -17.90 4.26 10.42
N GLY A 50 -18.61 3.24 10.89
CA GLY A 50 -19.28 2.25 10.05
C GLY A 50 -18.34 1.17 9.50
N ILE A 51 -17.13 1.02 10.04
CA ILE A 51 -16.21 -0.03 9.65
C ILE A 51 -16.62 -1.31 10.35
N THR A 52 -17.04 -2.27 9.54
CA THR A 52 -17.39 -3.63 9.93
C THR A 52 -16.36 -4.61 9.34
N PRO A 53 -16.38 -5.90 9.72
CA PRO A 53 -15.58 -6.93 9.04
C PRO A 53 -15.86 -7.04 7.53
N SER A 54 -17.03 -6.58 7.06
CA SER A 54 -17.36 -6.47 5.63
C SER A 54 -16.89 -5.17 4.98
N THR A 55 -16.37 -4.22 5.77
CA THR A 55 -15.80 -2.96 5.30
C THR A 55 -14.29 -3.13 5.17
N ALA A 56 -13.76 -3.02 3.95
CA ALA A 56 -12.35 -3.27 3.69
C ALA A 56 -11.42 -2.26 4.41
N GLU A 57 -11.82 -1.00 4.50
CA GLU A 57 -10.98 0.08 5.00
C GLU A 57 -11.82 1.27 5.48
N ALA A 58 -11.21 2.15 6.28
CA ALA A 58 -11.70 3.51 6.42
C ALA A 58 -10.65 4.48 6.91
N ILE A 59 -11.01 5.75 6.79
CA ILE A 59 -10.11 6.87 6.95
C ILE A 59 -10.45 7.60 8.24
N ILE A 60 -9.43 7.86 9.05
CA ILE A 60 -9.52 8.75 10.22
C ILE A 60 -8.92 10.10 9.82
N SER A 61 -9.77 11.12 9.92
CA SER A 61 -9.40 12.51 9.66
C SER A 61 -9.03 13.22 10.97
N VAL A 62 -7.89 13.92 10.99
CA VAL A 62 -7.45 14.77 12.11
C VAL A 62 -7.35 16.21 11.64
N ARG A 63 -8.12 17.10 12.29
CA ARG A 63 -8.21 18.53 11.93
C ARG A 63 -8.60 18.73 10.45
N GLY A 64 -9.56 17.93 9.98
CA GLY A 64 -10.08 17.99 8.61
C GLY A 64 -9.13 17.44 7.54
N LYS A 65 -8.06 16.74 7.92
CA LYS A 65 -7.13 16.07 7.00
C LYS A 65 -7.13 14.57 7.22
N ASP A 66 -7.25 13.81 6.15
CA ASP A 66 -7.06 12.36 6.16
C ASP A 66 -5.64 12.06 6.68
N LYS A 67 -5.55 11.40 7.83
CA LYS A 67 -4.26 11.15 8.50
C LYS A 67 -3.99 9.69 8.77
N TYR A 68 -5.03 8.88 9.00
CA TYR A 68 -4.86 7.45 9.20
C TYR A 68 -5.83 6.64 8.37
N VAL A 69 -5.43 5.40 8.06
CA VAL A 69 -6.32 4.39 7.49
C VAL A 69 -6.35 3.18 8.44
N VAL A 70 -7.54 2.72 8.78
CA VAL A 70 -7.79 1.53 9.58
C VAL A 70 -8.36 0.44 8.67
N MET A 71 -7.81 -0.76 8.76
CA MET A 71 -8.26 -1.95 8.03
C MET A 71 -7.91 -3.23 8.78
N SER A 72 -8.49 -4.34 8.33
CA SER A 72 -8.09 -5.66 8.83
C SER A 72 -6.67 -6.02 8.37
N PHE A 73 -6.00 -6.88 9.16
CA PHE A 73 -4.70 -7.42 8.76
C PHE A 73 -4.76 -8.17 7.43
N GLU A 74 -5.86 -8.89 7.17
CA GLU A 74 -6.08 -9.62 5.91
C GLU A 74 -6.15 -8.67 4.71
N GLN A 75 -6.92 -7.57 4.82
CA GLN A 75 -7.02 -6.58 3.76
C GLN A 75 -5.67 -5.91 3.50
N TYR A 76 -4.95 -5.51 4.56
CA TYR A 76 -3.61 -4.96 4.43
C TYR A 76 -2.66 -5.94 3.71
N SER A 77 -2.67 -7.21 4.13
CA SER A 77 -1.81 -8.25 3.56
C SER A 77 -2.12 -8.48 2.08
N HIS A 78 -3.40 -8.52 1.71
CA HIS A 78 -3.82 -8.66 0.31
C HIS A 78 -3.29 -7.49 -0.55
N LEU A 79 -3.51 -6.24 -0.11
CA LEU A 79 -3.04 -5.07 -0.84
C LEU A 79 -1.51 -5.04 -0.96
N ARG A 80 -0.79 -5.43 0.11
CA ARG A 80 0.67 -5.49 0.12
C ARG A 80 1.21 -6.56 -0.85
N ILE A 81 0.56 -7.72 -0.92
CA ILE A 81 0.94 -8.77 -1.88
C ILE A 81 0.75 -8.25 -3.30
N CYS A 82 -0.40 -7.66 -3.62
CA CYS A 82 -0.66 -7.13 -4.95
C CYS A 82 0.36 -6.04 -5.39
N GLU A 83 0.78 -5.17 -4.47
CA GLU A 83 1.85 -4.19 -4.72
C GLU A 83 3.18 -4.88 -5.06
N LEU A 84 3.59 -5.86 -4.24
CA LEU A 84 4.84 -6.60 -4.45
C LEU A 84 4.83 -7.35 -5.78
N GLU A 85 3.71 -7.98 -6.13
CA GLU A 85 3.53 -8.66 -7.42
C GLU A 85 3.67 -7.68 -8.60
N ALA A 86 3.10 -6.48 -8.48
CA ALA A 86 3.23 -5.43 -9.49
C ALA A 86 4.70 -4.99 -9.66
N ALA A 87 5.42 -4.75 -8.56
CA ALA A 87 6.84 -4.38 -8.60
C ALA A 87 7.72 -5.49 -9.22
N ILE A 88 7.42 -6.76 -8.92
CA ILE A 88 8.11 -7.90 -9.54
C ILE A 88 7.84 -7.96 -11.05
N HIS A 89 6.58 -7.75 -11.46
CA HIS A 89 6.22 -7.76 -12.87
C HIS A 89 6.91 -6.62 -13.64
N GLU A 90 6.94 -5.42 -13.06
CA GLU A 90 7.66 -4.27 -13.62
C GLU A 90 9.17 -4.55 -13.74
N THR A 91 9.79 -5.05 -12.69
CA THR A 91 11.23 -5.42 -12.70
C THR A 91 11.53 -6.47 -13.78
N ARG A 92 10.67 -7.48 -13.93
CA ARG A 92 10.82 -8.50 -14.99
C ARG A 92 10.71 -7.90 -16.38
N LYS A 93 9.80 -6.94 -16.57
CA LYS A 93 9.66 -6.21 -17.83
C LYS A 93 10.89 -5.36 -18.12
N ASP A 94 11.42 -4.66 -17.11
CA ASP A 94 12.66 -3.88 -17.24
C ASP A 94 13.85 -4.75 -17.64
N LEU A 95 13.98 -5.94 -17.04
CA LEU A 95 15.00 -6.91 -17.43
C LEU A 95 14.84 -7.37 -18.88
N ALA A 96 13.62 -7.71 -19.30
CA ALA A 96 13.33 -8.17 -20.66
C ALA A 96 13.56 -7.06 -21.71
N GLU A 97 13.32 -5.81 -21.35
CA GLU A 97 13.46 -4.64 -22.22
C GLU A 97 14.84 -3.96 -22.09
N GLY A 98 15.77 -4.56 -21.34
CA GLY A 98 17.14 -4.07 -21.18
C GLY A 98 17.26 -2.77 -20.38
N ARG A 99 16.24 -2.38 -19.62
CA ARG A 99 16.25 -1.19 -18.74
C ARG A 99 16.93 -1.49 -17.40
N PHE A 100 18.19 -1.87 -17.44
CA PHE A 100 18.99 -2.04 -16.23
C PHE A 100 20.45 -1.67 -16.51
N VAL A 101 21.20 -1.43 -15.44
CA VAL A 101 22.65 -1.21 -15.49
C VAL A 101 23.34 -2.39 -14.83
N SER A 102 24.28 -3.01 -15.53
CA SER A 102 25.18 -4.02 -14.96
C SER A 102 26.53 -3.37 -14.73
N GLU A 103 26.91 -3.20 -13.47
CA GLU A 103 28.10 -2.49 -13.05
C GLU A 103 28.66 -3.08 -11.75
N SER A 104 29.91 -2.76 -11.41
CA SER A 104 30.46 -3.17 -10.12
C SER A 104 29.87 -2.30 -8.99
N PRO A 105 29.86 -2.78 -7.73
CA PRO A 105 29.41 -1.96 -6.59
C PRO A 105 30.16 -0.61 -6.46
N ALA A 106 31.44 -0.55 -6.82
CA ALA A 106 32.22 0.68 -6.80
C ALA A 106 31.79 1.68 -7.89
N ASP A 107 31.43 1.19 -9.07
CA ASP A 107 30.90 2.02 -10.16
C ASP A 107 29.50 2.55 -9.81
N HIS A 108 28.68 1.70 -9.19
CA HIS A 108 27.36 2.07 -8.70
C HIS A 108 27.42 3.24 -7.72
N LEU A 109 28.27 3.15 -6.69
CA LEU A 109 28.47 4.21 -5.71
C LEU A 109 28.90 5.52 -6.38
N ARG A 110 29.89 5.46 -7.29
CA ARG A 110 30.33 6.64 -8.05
C ARG A 110 29.21 7.28 -8.86
N ARG A 111 28.31 6.48 -9.44
CA ARG A 111 27.18 6.97 -10.25
C ARG A 111 26.11 7.66 -9.40
N ILE A 112 25.74 7.08 -8.26
CA ILE A 112 24.68 7.65 -7.40
C ILE A 112 25.16 8.88 -6.62
N GLU A 113 26.45 8.95 -6.26
CA GLU A 113 27.05 10.12 -5.59
C GLU A 113 27.25 11.31 -6.53
N ALA A 114 27.29 11.06 -7.85
CA ALA A 114 27.41 12.10 -8.87
C ALA A 114 26.06 12.74 -9.26
N THR A 115 24.94 12.30 -8.66
CA THR A 115 23.58 12.82 -8.90
C THR A 115 23.21 13.87 -7.86
#